data_AF-A0A850MRT5-F1
#
_entry.id   AF-A0A850MRT5-F1
#
_cell.length_a   1.000
_cell.length_b   1.000
_cell.length_c   1.000
_cell.angle_alpha   90.00
_cell.angle_beta   90.00
_cell.angle_gamma   90.00
#
_symmetry.space_group_name_H-M   'P 1'
#
loop_
_entity.id
_entity.type
_entity.pdbx_description
1 polymer ?
#
loop_
_entity_poly.entity_id
_entity_poly.type
_entity_poly.pdbx_seq_one_letter_code
_entity_poly.pdbx_strand_id
1 'polypeptide(L)' 'MTNMTFSIPDEIHKKMKEHPEIKWSQIARSALIKYIENLELAEEIVSKSTLKIEDVEEIGAEIKRKAWELHKKRMEDLR' A
#
# COMPACT_ATOMS: atom_id res chain seq x y z
N MET A 1 12.83 -8.32 23.43
CA MET A 1 11.83 -7.36 22.92
C MET A 1 12.30 -5.95 23.23
N THR A 2 12.22 -5.03 22.29
CA THR A 2 12.56 -3.62 22.49
C THR A 2 11.28 -2.85 22.82
N ASN A 3 11.33 -2.00 23.84
CA ASN A 3 10.21 -1.13 24.23
C ASN A 3 10.37 0.24 23.57
N MET A 4 9.27 0.76 23.03
CA MET A 4 9.21 2.07 22.40
C MET A 4 7.96 2.78 22.92
N THR A 5 8.11 4.05 23.29
CA THR A 5 7.02 4.88 23.82
C THR A 5 6.82 6.05 22.89
N PHE A 6 5.56 6.32 22.54
CA PHE A 6 5.17 7.44 21.68
C PHE A 6 4.29 8.39 22.45
N SER A 7 4.46 9.68 22.20
CA SER A 7 3.47 10.68 22.57
C SER A 7 2.38 10.70 21.50
N ILE A 8 1.12 10.68 21.92
CA ILE A 8 -0.04 10.80 21.04
C ILE A 8 -0.82 12.07 21.43
N PRO A 9 -1.53 12.71 20.49
CA PRO A 9 -2.39 13.85 20.82
C PRO A 9 -3.45 13.47 21.87
N ASP A 10 -3.72 14.39 22.79
CA ASP A 10 -4.66 14.16 23.92
C ASP A 10 -6.05 13.75 23.45
N GLU A 11 -6.53 14.32 22.34
CA GLU A 11 -7.83 13.97 21.77
C GLU A 11 -7.91 12.50 21.34
N ILE A 12 -6.82 11.96 20.78
CA ILE A 12 -6.73 10.56 20.37
C ILE A 12 -6.66 9.67 21.61
N HIS A 13 -5.84 10.05 22.59
CA HIS A 13 -5.74 9.31 23.85
C HIS A 13 -7.08 9.22 24.58
N LYS A 14 -7.88 10.29 24.58
CA LYS A 14 -9.23 10.30 25.14
C LYS A 14 -10.13 9.29 24.44
N LYS A 15 -10.18 9.29 23.11
CA LYS A 15 -10.95 8.31 22.33
C LYS A 15 -10.49 6.87 22.57
N MET A 16 -9.19 6.64 22.71
CA MET A 16 -8.67 5.32 23.02
C MET A 16 -9.10 4.84 24.41
N LYS A 17 -9.17 5.75 25.39
CA LYS A 17 -9.68 5.45 26.74
C LYS A 17 -11.17 5.16 26.77
N GLU A 18 -11.95 5.76 25.87
CA GLU A 18 -13.39 5.47 25.71
C GLU A 18 -13.63 4.05 25.17
N HIS A 19 -12.61 3.43 24.57
CA HIS A 19 -12.66 2.06 24.01
C HIS A 19 -11.59 1.14 24.63
N PRO A 20 -11.71 0.79 25.93
CA PRO A 20 -10.74 -0.06 26.63
C PRO A 20 -10.74 -1.52 26.15
N GLU A 21 -11.80 -1.97 25.48
CA GLU A 21 -11.91 -3.30 24.87
C GLU A 21 -10.90 -3.52 23.72
N ILE A 22 -10.37 -2.42 23.15
CA ILE A 22 -9.44 -2.47 22.03
C ILE A 22 -8.00 -2.59 22.53
N LYS A 23 -7.27 -3.59 22.02
CA LYS A 23 -5.83 -3.77 22.28
C LYS A 23 -4.99 -2.81 21.46
N TRP A 24 -5.01 -1.53 21.81
CA TRP A 24 -4.33 -0.45 21.08
C TRP A 24 -2.84 -0.70 20.83
N SER A 25 -2.11 -1.23 21.82
CA SER A 25 -0.68 -1.57 21.65
C SER A 25 -0.44 -2.64 20.57
N GLN A 26 -1.37 -3.58 20.41
CA GLN A 26 -1.29 -4.59 19.36
C GLN A 26 -1.55 -3.97 17.99
N ILE A 27 -2.56 -3.10 17.88
CA ILE A 27 -2.85 -2.37 16.64
C ILE A 27 -1.65 -1.53 16.21
N ALA A 28 -1.05 -0.79 17.14
CA ALA A 28 0.13 0.02 16.87
C ALA A 28 1.29 -0.82 16.36
N ARG A 29 1.59 -1.95 17.02
CA ARG A 29 2.65 -2.88 16.59
C ARG A 29 2.37 -3.44 15.18
N SER A 30 1.16 -3.91 14.93
CA SER A 30 0.79 -4.46 13.62
C SER A 30 0.86 -3.41 12.50
N ALA A 31 0.46 -2.17 12.78
CA ALA A 31 0.56 -1.06 11.83
C ALA A 31 2.02 -0.75 11.47
N LEU A 32 2.90 -0.70 12.48
CA LEU A 32 4.33 -0.46 12.26
C LEU A 32 4.99 -1.57 11.43
N ILE A 33 4.74 -2.84 11.76
CA ILE A 33 5.28 -3.98 11.02
C ILE A 33 4.85 -3.90 9.55
N LYS A 34 3.54 -3.72 9.32
CA LYS A 34 3.00 -3.64 7.95
C LYS A 34 3.55 -2.46 7.16
N TYR A 35 3.79 -1.33 7.83
CA TYR A 35 4.38 -0.16 7.18
C TYR A 35 5.83 -0.42 6.76
N ILE A 36 6.62 -1.07 7.62
CA ILE A 36 8.00 -1.46 7.29
C ILE A 36 8.01 -2.48 6.15
N GLU A 37 7.19 -3.53 6.22
CA GLU A 37 7.08 -4.53 5.14
C GLU A 37 6.74 -3.89 3.79
N ASN A 38 5.83 -2.93 3.77
CA ASN A 38 5.49 -2.19 2.56
C ASN A 38 6.64 -1.33 2.04
N LEU A 39 7.41 -0.70 2.94
CA LEU A 39 8.59 0.06 2.57
C LEU A 39 9.68 -0.85 1.98
N GLU A 40 9.96 -1.97 2.64
CA GLU A 40 10.93 -2.96 2.17
C GLU A 40 10.52 -3.54 0.81
N LEU A 41 9.24 -3.84 0.61
CA LEU A 41 8.73 -4.29 -0.68
C LEU A 41 8.88 -3.21 -1.76
N ALA A 42 8.57 -1.95 -1.43
CA ALA A 42 8.75 -0.85 -2.37
C ALA A 42 10.24 -0.66 -2.73
N GLU A 43 11.13 -0.71 -1.75
CA GLU A 43 12.58 -0.65 -1.96
C GLU A 43 13.08 -1.86 -2.74
N GLU A 44 12.57 -3.06 -2.51
CA GLU A 44 12.93 -4.27 -3.27
C GLU A 44 12.50 -4.14 -4.73
N ILE A 45 11.27 -3.69 -4.97
CA ILE A 45 10.76 -3.41 -6.32
C ILE A 45 11.64 -2.37 -7.00
N VAL A 46 11.95 -1.26 -6.33
CA VAL A 46 12.77 -0.18 -6.90
C VAL A 46 14.21 -0.62 -7.12
N SER A 47 14.81 -1.38 -6.20
CA SER A 47 16.20 -1.83 -6.28
C SER A 47 16.42 -2.94 -7.32
N LYS A 48 15.41 -3.77 -7.58
CA LYS A 48 15.41 -4.74 -8.69
C LYS A 48 14.95 -4.12 -10.01
N SER A 49 14.43 -2.91 -9.97
CA SER A 49 13.97 -2.20 -11.15
C SER A 49 15.16 -1.53 -11.84
N THR A 50 15.44 -1.95 -13.07
CA THR A 50 16.24 -1.19 -14.03
C THR A 50 15.39 -0.17 -14.81
N LEU A 51 14.11 0.02 -14.43
CA LEU A 51 13.20 0.89 -15.16
C LEU A 51 13.70 2.33 -15.07
N LYS A 52 13.94 2.89 -16.25
CA LYS A 52 14.18 4.31 -16.42
C LYS A 52 12.84 5.02 -16.60
N ILE A 53 12.86 6.34 -16.46
CA ILE A 53 11.66 7.18 -16.63
C ILE A 53 11.06 6.98 -18.03
N GLU A 54 11.91 6.74 -19.04
CA GLU A 54 11.48 6.48 -20.41
C GLU A 54 10.67 5.17 -20.54
N ASP A 55 10.98 4.15 -19.74
CA ASP A 55 10.28 2.85 -19.78
C ASP A 55 8.85 2.95 -19.22
N VAL A 56 8.58 3.95 -18.37
CA VAL A 56 7.27 4.16 -17.74
C VAL A 56 6.20 4.55 -18.77
N GLU A 57 6.55 5.41 -19.73
CA GLU A 57 5.62 5.81 -20.79
C GLU A 57 5.31 4.65 -21.74
N GLU A 58 6.33 3.85 -22.09
CA GLU A 58 6.16 2.69 -22.97
C GLU A 58 5.27 1.61 -22.32
N ILE A 59 5.54 1.27 -21.06
CA ILE A 59 4.72 0.32 -20.30
C ILE A 59 3.29 0.84 -20.12
N GLY A 60 3.12 2.13 -19.83
CA GLY A 60 1.81 2.75 -19.69
C GLY A 60 1.00 2.70 -20.98
N ALA A 61 1.63 2.93 -22.12
CA ALA A 61 1.00 2.81 -23.44
C ALA A 61 0.61 1.36 -23.75
N GLU A 62 1.47 0.39 -23.41
CA GLU A 62 1.22 -1.02 -23.67
C GLU A 62 0.05 -1.57 -22.82
N ILE A 63 -0.02 -1.19 -21.54
CA ILE A 63 -1.13 -1.54 -20.64
C ILE A 63 -2.44 -0.98 -21.19
N LYS A 64 -2.46 0.29 -21.61
CA LYS A 64 -3.66 0.94 -22.16
C LYS A 64 -4.14 0.23 -23.44
N ARG A 65 -3.20 -0.14 -24.33
CA ARG A 65 -3.52 -0.88 -25.55
C ARG A 65 -4.14 -2.24 -25.23
N LYS A 66 -3.51 -3.03 -24.36
CA LYS A 66 -4.00 -4.36 -23.96
C LYS A 66 -5.36 -4.28 -23.26
N ALA A 67 -5.55 -3.29 -22.38
CA ALA A 67 -6.84 -3.05 -21.72
C ALA A 67 -7.94 -2.72 -22.74
N TRP A 68 -7.63 -1.91 -23.76
CA TRP A 68 -8.57 -1.59 -24.84
C TRP A 68 -8.91 -2.80 -25.71
N GLU A 69 -7.92 -3.62 -26.07
CA GLU A 69 -8.13 -4.85 -26.85
C GLU A 69 -9.02 -5.86 -26.10
N LEU A 70 -8.78 -6.05 -24.80
CA LEU A 70 -9.62 -6.89 -23.95
C LEU A 70 -11.04 -6.36 -23.84
N HIS A 71 -11.20 -5.04 -23.67
CA HIS A 71 -12.52 -4.40 -23.62
C HIS A 71 -13.27 -4.57 -24.94
N LYS A 72 -12.59 -4.34 -26.07
CA LYS A 72 -13.16 -4.50 -27.41
C LYS A 72 -13.61 -5.94 -27.66
N LYS A 73 -12.76 -6.93 -27.33
CA LYS A 73 -13.09 -8.35 -27.47
C LYS A 73 -14.32 -8.73 -26.64
N ARG A 74 -14.39 -8.26 -25.37
CA ARG A 74 -15.55 -8.48 -24.50
C ARG A 74 -16.83 -7.84 -25.07
N MET A 75 -16.72 -6.68 -25.72
CA MET A 75 -17.86 -6.00 -26.37
C MET A 75 -18.31 -6.71 -27.64
N GLU A 76 -17.40 -7.36 -28.36
CA GLU A 76 -17.70 -8.19 -29.54
C GLU A 76 -18.37 -9.52 -29.13
N ASP A 77 -17.92 -10.14 -28.03
CA ASP A 77 -18.52 -11.38 -27.48
C ASP A 77 -19.94 -11.17 -26.91
N LEU A 78 -20.33 -9.92 -26.62
CA LEU A 78 -21.64 -9.53 -26.09
C LEU A 78 -22.66 -9.16 -27.18
N ARG A 79 -22.28 -9.21 -28.46
CA ARG A 79 -23.08 -8.81 -29.61
C ARG A 79 -23.57 -10.01 -30.42
#